data_AF-A0A0D2MXK5-F1
#
_entry.id   AF-A0A0D2MXK5-F1
#
_cell.length_a   1.000
_cell.length_b   1.000
_cell.length_c   1.000
_cell.angle_alpha   90.00
_cell.angle_beta   90.00
_cell.angle_gamma   90.00
#
_symmetry.space_group_name_H-M   'P 1'
#
loop_
_entity.id
_entity.type
_entity.pdbx_description
1 polymer ?
#
loop_
_entity_poly.entity_id
_entity_poly.type
_entity_poly.pdbx_seq_one_letter_code
_entity_poly.pdbx_strand_id
1 'polypeptide(L)' 'MILVAIVAELMEEYTVLLCRLVEHLFHEAPFPRRIRFLILSSLPVASSTAPLLPAPA' A
#
# COMPACT_ATOMS: atom_id res chain seq x y z
N MET A 1 0.97 0.25 -28.73
CA MET A 1 -0.14 0.04 -27.77
C MET A 1 -0.28 -1.41 -27.33
N ILE A 2 -0.08 -2.40 -28.23
CA ILE A 2 -0.17 -3.83 -27.87
C ILE A 2 0.78 -4.26 -26.74
N LEU A 3 2.03 -3.79 -26.74
CA LEU A 3 3.01 -4.12 -25.69
C LEU A 3 2.53 -3.65 -24.30
N VAL A 4 1.93 -2.46 -24.23
CA VAL A 4 1.42 -1.90 -22.97
C VAL A 4 0.25 -2.73 -22.45
N ALA A 5 -0.63 -3.18 -23.34
CA ALA A 5 -1.74 -4.06 -22.96
C ALA A 5 -1.25 -5.40 -22.40
N ILE A 6 -0.27 -6.02 -23.06
CA ILE A 6 0.33 -7.29 -22.59
C ILE A 6 1.01 -7.10 -21.23
N VAL A 7 1.75 -6.01 -21.05
CA VAL A 7 2.39 -5.71 -19.76
C VAL A 7 1.35 -5.44 -18.68
N ALA A 8 0.25 -4.75 -18.99
CA ALA A 8 -0.82 -4.50 -18.04
C ALA A 8 -1.51 -5.79 -17.60
N GLU A 9 -1.81 -6.69 -18.53
CA GLU A 9 -2.40 -8.00 -18.26
C GLU A 9 -1.48 -8.86 -17.36
N LEU A 10 -0.17 -8.89 -17.67
CA LEU A 10 0.82 -9.58 -16.84
C LEU A 10 0.94 -8.96 -15.43
N MET A 11 0.87 -7.63 -15.34
CA MET A 11 0.89 -6.93 -14.05
C MET A 11 -0.35 -7.22 -13.22
N GLU A 12 -1.52 -7.39 -13.82
CA GLU A 12 -2.74 -7.76 -13.11
C GLU A 12 -2.58 -9.11 -12.40
N GLU A 13 -2.14 -10.15 -13.12
CA GLU A 13 -1.90 -11.46 -12.54
C GLU A 13 -0.81 -11.44 -11.46
N TYR A 14 0.28 -10.71 -11.71
CA TYR A 14 1.36 -10.56 -10.75
C TYR A 14 0.91 -9.87 -9.46
N THR A 15 0.11 -8.80 -9.57
CA THR A 15 -0.37 -8.05 -8.40
C THR A 15 -1.32 -8.88 -7.54
N VAL A 16 -2.13 -9.76 -8.12
CA VAL A 16 -2.98 -10.69 -7.36
C VAL A 16 -2.14 -11.64 -6.51
N LEU A 17 -1.09 -12.23 -7.08
CA LEU A 17 -0.17 -13.10 -6.35
C LEU A 17 0.60 -12.33 -5.27
N LEU A 18 1.07 -11.14 -5.60
CA LEU A 18 1.77 -10.25 -4.67
C LEU A 18 0.87 -9.88 -3.48
N CYS A 19 -0.40 -9.54 -3.71
CA CYS A 19 -1.36 -9.23 -2.65
C CYS A 19 -1.53 -10.42 -1.69
N ARG A 20 -1.69 -11.63 -2.20
CA ARG A 20 -1.83 -12.84 -1.36
C ARG A 20 -0.58 -13.11 -0.54
N LEU A 21 0.60 -12.92 -1.12
CA LEU A 21 1.87 -13.10 -0.41
C LEU A 21 2.04 -12.06 0.70
N VAL A 22 1.70 -10.80 0.42
CA VAL A 22 1.74 -9.70 1.38
C VAL A 22 0.71 -9.92 2.51
N GLU A 23 -0.50 -10.36 2.17
CA GLU A 23 -1.53 -10.72 3.13
C GLU A 23 -1.07 -11.83 4.07
N HIS A 24 -0.48 -12.90 3.51
CA HIS A 24 0.07 -14.00 4.28
C HIS A 24 1.22 -13.54 5.20
N LEU A 25 2.13 -12.71 4.69
CA LEU A 25 3.21 -12.12 5.48
C LEU A 25 2.65 -11.30 6.65
N PHE A 26 1.62 -10.49 6.42
CA PHE A 26 0.93 -9.73 7.47
C PHE A 26 0.17 -10.60 8.47
N HIS A 27 -0.26 -11.80 8.06
CA HIS A 27 -0.98 -12.73 8.92
C HIS A 27 -0.04 -13.56 9.79
N GLU A 28 1.09 -14.02 9.24
CA GLU A 28 2.03 -14.91 9.96
C GLU A 28 2.99 -14.15 10.88
N ALA A 29 3.42 -12.94 10.51
CA ALA A 29 4.30 -12.16 11.34
C ALA A 29 3.50 -11.19 12.24
N PRO A 30 3.68 -11.19 13.57
CA PRO A 30 3.19 -10.11 14.41
C PRO A 30 4.01 -8.86 14.10
N PHE A 31 3.66 -8.16 13.02
CA PHE A 31 4.31 -6.91 12.66
C PHE A 31 4.18 -5.96 13.85
N PRO A 32 5.30 -5.42 14.37
CA PRO A 32 5.25 -4.40 15.41
C PRO A 32 4.30 -3.30 14.94
N ARG A 33 3.36 -2.88 15.79
CA ARG A 33 2.35 -1.83 15.47
C ARG A 33 2.99 -0.59 14.82
N ARG A 34 4.25 -0.30 15.19
CA ARG A 34 5.09 0.76 14.62
C ARG A 34 5.36 0.58 13.11
N ILE A 35 5.64 -0.63 12.64
CA ILE A 35 5.91 -0.89 11.21
C ILE A 35 4.62 -0.79 10.39
N ARG A 36 3.50 -1.34 10.89
CA ARG A 36 2.18 -1.15 10.25
C ARG A 36 1.82 0.32 10.12
N PHE A 37 2.03 1.11 11.17
CA PHE A 37 1.79 2.55 11.14
C PHE A 37 2.71 3.27 10.14
N LEU A 38 4.00 2.93 10.12
CA LEU A 38 4.96 3.52 9.18
C LEU A 38 4.59 3.21 7.72
N ILE A 39 4.19 1.98 7.40
CA ILE A 39 3.71 1.59 6.07
C ILE A 39 2.47 2.40 5.70
N LEU A 40 1.48 2.50 6.59
CA LEU A 40 0.27 3.28 6.31
C LEU A 40 0.57 4.78 6.13
N SER A 41 1.49 5.35 6.92
CA SER A 41 1.88 6.76 6.82
C SER A 41 2.70 7.10 5.58
N SER A 42 3.44 6.14 5.02
CA SER A 42 4.27 6.34 3.83
C SER A 42 3.50 6.10 2.53
N LEU A 43 2.29 5.54 2.61
CA LEU A 43 1.40 5.43 1.46
C LEU A 43 0.97 6.85 1.03
N PRO A 44 1.15 7.21 -0.25
CA PRO A 44 0.79 8.54 -0.75
C PRO A 44 -0.71 8.86 -0.59
N VAL A 45 -1.56 7.84 -0.46
CA VAL A 45 -3.00 7.99 -0.17
C VAL A 45 -3.25 8.54 1.25
N ALA A 46 -2.44 8.15 2.24
CA ALA A 46 -2.57 8.66 3.61
C ALA A 46 -1.98 10.06 3.77
N SER A 47 -0.98 10.42 2.95
CA SER A 47 -0.36 11.76 2.97
C SER A 47 -1.32 12.87 2.57
N SER A 48 -2.43 12.55 1.87
CA SER A 48 -3.52 13.51 1.61
C SER A 48 -4.31 13.89 2.87
N THR A 49 -4.18 13.15 3.97
CA THR A 49 -4.70 13.56 5.28
C THR A 49 -3.63 14.37 5.99
N ALA A 50 -3.36 15.57 5.49
CA ALA A 50 -2.58 16.55 6.25
C ALA A 50 -3.29 16.77 7.59
N PRO A 51 -2.57 16.83 8.73
CA PRO A 51 -3.18 17.17 10.00
C PRO A 51 -3.77 18.57 9.84
N LEU A 52 -5.10 18.69 10.03
CA LEU A 52 -5.76 19.98 10.17
C LEU A 52 -5.03 20.75 11.28
N LEU A 53 -4.20 21.71 10.88
CA LEU A 53 -3.55 22.64 11.80
C LEU A 53 -4.63 23.26 12.70
N PRO A 54 -4.42 23.36 14.02
CA PRO A 54 -5.39 24.03 14.89
C PRO A 54 -5.49 25.49 14.46
N ALA A 55 -6.72 25.97 14.26
CA ALA A 55 -6.99 27.36 13.92
C ALA A 55 -6.44 28.29 15.02
N PRO A 56 -5.76 29.40 14.67
CA PRO A 56 -5.31 30.37 15.65
C PRO A 56 -6.52 31.07 16.27
N ALA A 57 -6.47 31.25 17.59
CA ALA A 57 -7.46 31.97 18.40
C ALA A 57 -7.46 33.47 18.14
#